data_AF-A0A6B2SH60-F1
#
_entry.id   AF-A0A6B2SH60-F1
#
_cell.length_a   1.000
_cell.length_b   1.000
_cell.length_c   1.000
_cell.angle_alpha   90.00
_cell.angle_beta   90.00
_cell.angle_gamma   90.00
#
_symmetry.space_group_name_H-M   'P 1'
#
loop_
_entity.id
_entity.type
_entity.pdbx_description
1 polymer ?
#
loop_
_entity_poly.entity_id
_entity_poly.type
_entity_poly.pdbx_seq_one_letter_code
_entity_poly.pdbx_strand_id
1 'polypeptide(L)'
;HLTDLGVEVHTECRVRGVGVTDGAVRRVELADGYLLDTDVTVLACGVRPRTGLAQAAGLDVRRGVVVDDLLRTSDPHIRAV
;
A
#
# COMPACT_ATOMS: atom_id res chain seq x y z
N HIS A 1 10.37 7.81 -22.25
CA HIS A 1 10.69 8.64 -21.07
C HIS A 1 11.36 7.84 -19.96
N LEU A 2 10.74 6.81 -19.36
CA LEU A 2 11.39 6.01 -18.30
C LEU A 2 12.46 5.05 -18.85
N THR A 3 12.18 4.40 -19.97
CA THR A 3 13.15 3.48 -20.61
C THR A 3 14.40 4.21 -21.08
N ASP A 4 14.28 5.47 -21.51
CA ASP A 4 15.42 6.32 -21.88
C ASP A 4 16.32 6.65 -20.68
N LEU A 5 15.80 6.51 -19.46
CA LEU A 5 16.54 6.64 -18.20
C LEU A 5 17.10 5.29 -17.70
N GLY A 6 17.00 4.23 -18.50
CA GLY A 6 17.48 2.89 -18.15
C GLY A 6 16.55 2.09 -17.23
N VAL A 7 15.29 2.50 -17.09
CA VAL A 7 14.30 1.79 -16.26
C VAL A 7 13.60 0.72 -17.09
N GLU A 8 13.71 -0.54 -16.65
CA GLU A 8 12.89 -1.64 -17.15
C GLU A 8 11.49 -1.57 -16.51
N VAL A 9 10.45 -1.68 -17.34
CA VAL A 9 9.05 -1.54 -16.91
C VAL A 9 8.28 -2.82 -17.23
N HIS A 10 7.76 -3.45 -16.18
CA HIS A 10 6.87 -4.60 -16.29
C HIS A 10 5.44 -4.15 -15.96
N THR A 11 4.59 -4.01 -16.97
CA THR A 11 3.17 -3.69 -16.81
C THR A 11 2.32 -4.94 -16.71
N GLU A 12 1.12 -4.84 -16.12
CA GLU A 12 0.19 -5.97 -15.97
C GLU A 12 0.74 -7.16 -15.14
N CYS A 13 1.93 -6.99 -14.56
CA CYS A 13 2.56 -7.95 -13.69
C CYS A 13 2.10 -7.76 -12.24
N ARG A 14 1.57 -8.82 -11.63
CA ARG A 14 1.30 -8.88 -10.20
C ARG A 14 2.47 -9.55 -9.49
N VAL A 15 2.98 -8.94 -8.42
CA VAL A 15 3.94 -9.60 -7.53
C VAL A 15 3.22 -10.69 -6.72
N ARG A 16 3.77 -11.90 -6.75
CA ARG A 16 3.31 -13.07 -5.99
C ARG A 16 4.06 -13.22 -4.67
N GLY A 17 5.36 -12.94 -4.64
CA GLY A 17 6.18 -13.14 -3.45
C GLY A 17 7.53 -12.44 -3.52
N VAL A 18 8.18 -12.34 -2.36
CA VAL A 18 9.54 -11.83 -2.21
C VAL A 18 10.40 -12.94 -1.63
N GLY A 19 11.44 -13.34 -2.36
CA GLY A 19 12.39 -14.35 -1.94
C GLY A 19 13.43 -13.77 -0.99
N VAL A 20 13.61 -14.41 0.16
CA VAL A 20 14.56 -14.01 1.20
C VAL A 20 15.52 -15.16 1.47
N THR A 21 16.81 -14.87 1.57
CA THR A 21 17.87 -15.81 1.91
C THR A 21 18.79 -15.17 2.94
N ASP A 22 19.09 -15.88 4.02
CA ASP A 22 19.89 -15.38 5.15
C ASP A 22 19.41 -14.03 5.71
N GLY A 23 18.08 -13.83 5.72
CA GLY A 23 17.45 -12.61 6.21
C GLY A 23 17.48 -11.42 5.23
N ALA A 24 18.05 -11.57 4.04
CA ALA A 24 18.11 -10.53 3.00
C ALA A 24 17.23 -10.86 1.80
N VAL A 25 16.63 -9.84 1.17
CA VAL A 25 15.91 -9.99 -0.10
C VAL A 25 16.90 -10.40 -1.19
N ARG A 26 16.49 -11.34 -2.04
CA ARG A 26 17.26 -11.79 -3.21
C ARG A 26 16.50 -11.75 -4.51
N ARG A 27 15.16 -11.79 -4.47
CA ARG A 27 14.33 -11.79 -5.66
C ARG A 27 12.87 -11.40 -5.41
N VAL A 28 12.18 -11.05 -6.48
CA VAL A 28 10.73 -10.89 -6.55
C VAL A 28 10.16 -11.90 -7.54
N GLU A 29 9.11 -12.63 -7.13
CA GLU A 29 8.38 -13.55 -8.00
C GLU A 29 7.11 -12.86 -8.52
N LEU A 30 6.93 -12.85 -9.83
CA LEU A 30 5.71 -12.40 -10.50
C LEU A 30 4.69 -13.55 -10.61
N ALA A 31 3.42 -13.20 -10.80
CA ALA A 31 2.32 -14.16 -10.84
C ALA A 31 2.38 -15.14 -12.04
N ASP A 32 3.10 -14.79 -13.10
CA ASP A 32 3.38 -15.64 -14.26
C ASP A 32 4.58 -16.59 -14.02
N GLY A 33 5.22 -16.52 -12.85
CA GLY A 33 6.39 -17.32 -12.48
C GLY A 33 7.73 -16.69 -12.85
N TYR A 34 7.75 -15.51 -13.47
CA TYR A 34 8.99 -14.79 -13.74
C TYR A 34 9.67 -14.35 -12.44
N LEU A 35 10.99 -14.49 -12.37
CA LEU A 35 11.80 -14.14 -11.20
C LEU A 35 12.72 -12.97 -11.53
N LEU A 36 12.60 -11.88 -10.76
CA LEU A 36 13.51 -10.73 -10.83
C LEU A 36 14.51 -10.82 -9.68
N ASP A 37 15.79 -10.99 -10.00
CA ASP A 37 16.84 -10.93 -8.99
C ASP A 37 17.04 -9.48 -8.52
N THR A 38 17.09 -9.29 -7.20
CA THR A 38 17.30 -7.97 -6.60
C THR A 38 17.75 -8.09 -5.15
N ASP A 39 18.65 -7.19 -4.73
CA ASP A 39 19.06 -7.07 -3.33
C ASP A 39 18.17 -6.11 -2.53
N VAL A 40 17.38 -5.26 -3.21
CA VAL A 40 16.51 -4.26 -2.59
C VAL A 40 15.14 -4.23 -3.27
N THR A 41 14.07 -4.25 -2.47
CA THR A 41 12.70 -4.10 -2.97
C THR A 41 12.00 -2.95 -2.27
N VAL A 42 11.43 -2.04 -3.06
CA VAL A 42 10.58 -0.94 -2.56
C VAL A 42 9.13 -1.27 -2.84
N LEU A 43 8.32 -1.40 -1.78
CA LEU A 43 6.90 -1.68 -1.90
C LEU A 43 6.10 -0.37 -1.98
N ALA A 44 5.58 -0.06 -3.16
CA ALA A 44 4.75 1.11 -3.43
C ALA A 44 3.31 0.71 -3.81
N CYS A 45 2.76 -0.32 -3.14
CA CYS A 45 1.49 -0.97 -3.49
C CYS A 45 0.24 -0.27 -2.90
N GLY A 46 0.30 1.03 -2.63
CA GLY A 46 -0.77 1.81 -2.02
C GLY A 46 -0.76 1.83 -0.49
N VAL A 47 -1.72 2.56 0.08
CA VAL A 47 -1.84 2.80 1.53
C VAL A 47 -3.21 2.37 2.05
N ARG A 48 -3.31 2.18 3.37
CA ARG A 48 -4.57 1.94 4.08
C ARG A 48 -4.71 2.92 5.24
N PRO A 49 -5.82 3.68 5.34
CA PRO A 49 -6.05 4.57 6.47
C PRO A 49 -6.07 3.81 7.80
N ARG A 50 -5.46 4.39 8.84
CA ARG A 50 -5.44 3.82 10.20
C ARG A 50 -6.70 4.22 10.95
N THR A 51 -7.78 3.47 10.78
CA THR A 51 -9.12 3.81 11.31
C THR A 51 -9.53 3.05 12.57
N GLY A 52 -8.65 2.19 13.11
CA GLY A 52 -8.99 1.30 14.23
C GLY A 52 -9.48 2.03 15.48
N LEU A 53 -8.88 3.17 15.82
CA LEU A 53 -9.32 3.99 16.96
C LEU A 53 -10.73 4.56 16.75
N ALA A 54 -11.02 5.08 15.56
CA ALA A 54 -12.33 5.65 15.23
C ALA A 54 -13.43 4.58 15.25
N GLN A 55 -13.13 3.38 14.73
CA GLN A 55 -14.04 2.24 14.80
C GLN A 55 -14.32 1.83 16.24
N ALA A 56 -13.27 1.72 17.07
CA ALA A 56 -13.43 1.39 18.49
C ALA A 56 -14.23 2.46 19.26
N ALA A 57 -14.16 3.72 18.83
CA ALA A 57 -14.94 4.83 19.39
C ALA A 57 -16.38 4.92 18.85
N GLY A 58 -16.81 4.01 17.98
CA GLY A 58 -18.17 3.99 17.43
C GLY A 58 -18.43 5.04 16.33
N LEU A 59 -17.39 5.62 15.76
CA LEU A 59 -17.53 6.57 14.65
C LEU A 59 -17.85 5.86 13.35
N ASP A 60 -18.55 6.54 12.44
CA ASP A 60 -18.77 6.02 11.09
C ASP A 60 -17.45 5.93 10.30
N VAL A 61 -17.15 4.72 9.80
CA VAL A 61 -15.91 4.38 9.11
C VAL A 61 -16.22 3.50 7.91
N ARG A 62 -15.70 3.88 6.73
CA ARG A 62 -15.72 3.08 5.50
C ARG A 62 -14.28 2.76 5.06
N ARG A 63 -13.83 3.28 3.91
CA ARG A 63 -12.41 3.24 3.52
C ARG A 63 -11.52 4.15 4.37
N GLY A 64 -12.13 5.12 5.05
CA GLY A 64 -11.54 6.05 6.00
C GLY A 64 -12.61 6.50 7.00
N VAL A 65 -12.26 7.38 7.94
CA VAL A 65 -13.26 8.02 8.83
C VAL A 65 -14.17 8.88 7.97
N VAL A 66 -15.49 8.69 8.12
CA VAL A 66 -16.47 9.46 7.35
C VAL A 66 -16.62 10.83 7.99
N VAL A 67 -16.57 11.87 7.16
CA VAL A 67 -16.76 13.25 7.59
C VAL A 67 -17.69 14.01 6.66
N ASP A 68 -18.27 15.10 7.17
CA ASP A 68 -18.97 16.11 6.39
C ASP A 68 -17.99 17.12 5.72
N ASP A 69 -18.54 18.11 5.01
CA ASP A 69 -17.76 19.16 4.33
C ASP A 69 -16.99 20.08 5.29
N LEU A 70 -17.28 20.02 6.59
CA LEU A 70 -16.59 20.74 7.66
C LEU A 70 -15.63 19.82 8.45
N LEU A 71 -15.34 18.63 7.91
CA LEU A 71 -14.44 17.62 8.48
C LEU A 71 -14.91 17.06 9.84
N ARG A 72 -16.21 17.12 10.12
CA ARG A 72 -16.84 16.58 11.34
C ARG A 72 -17.19 15.12 11.15
N THR A 73 -16.88 14.30 12.15
CA THR A 73 -17.29 12.89 12.13
C THR A 73 -18.76 12.75 12.55
N SER A 74 -19.25 11.52 12.70
CA SER A 74 -20.58 11.26 13.26
C SER A 74 -20.77 11.76 14.70
N ASP A 75 -19.68 12.07 15.41
CA ASP A 75 -19.72 12.78 16.69
C ASP A 75 -19.42 14.28 16.44
N PRO A 76 -20.33 15.20 16.81
CA PRO A 76 -20.17 16.64 16.56
C PRO A 76 -18.96 17.27 17.27
N HIS A 77 -18.37 16.59 18.26
CA HIS A 77 -17.18 17.04 18.99
C HIS A 77 -15.87 16.48 18.45
N ILE A 78 -15.90 15.54 17.50
CA ILE A 78 -14.71 14.89 16.94
C ILE A 78 -14.49 15.31 15.48
N ARG A 79 -13.22 15.47 15.08
CA ARG A 79 -12.78 15.81 13.72
C ARG A 79 -11.75 14.80 13.24
N ALA A 80 -11.68 14.58 11.93
CA ALA A 80 -10.63 13.80 11.27
C ALA A 80 -10.11 14.56 10.05
N VAL A 81 -8.79 14.56 9.86
CA VAL A 81 -8.07 15.30 8.80
C VAL A 81 -6.98 14.45 8.16
#